data_AF-A0A1G6B540-F1
#
_entry.id   AF-A0A1G6B540-F1
#
_cell.length_a   1.000
_cell.length_b   1.000
_cell.length_c   1.000
_cell.angle_alpha   90.00
_cell.angle_beta   90.00
_cell.angle_gamma   90.00
#
_symmetry.space_group_name_H-M   'P 1'
#
loop_
_entity.id
_entity.type
_entity.pdbx_description
1 polymer ?
#
loop_
_entity_poly.entity_id
_entity_poly.type
_entity_poly.pdbx_seq_one_letter_code
_entity_poly.pdbx_strand_id
1 'polypeptide(L)'
;MSKRITIEELQSYLWNSAVLLRTNIDAGAYKQYIFPLLFFKRICDVYDEETAAAVAEYGDDATEFDEDEIHTFFVPKGYHWNDVRAVSENVGVAIVEAFRKVENANSDKLQGIFGDGAWTNKNRLPDRLLKDLLEHFSTKTLSIANCPEDELGQGYEYLIKKFADDSGHTAQEFYTNRTVVHLMTEMLKPESGESIYDPTCGSAGMLISAIAYLKAQGKEWRNVSVYGQEINALTSAIGKMNLFLHGVKDFSIVNGDTLASPAFIEHGRLQQFDLVLANPPYSISQWDRAAFESDKYGRNFLGVPPQGRADYAFLQHIIASLKEDTGRCAILFPHGVLFRNEESAMRERLVRSDRVECVIGLGPNLFYNSPMEACIMICRMTKKPERRGQVLFINAINEVERKNAQSYLEDKHIQRIATAYKNYCNDSDFARIATIQDIADNNYSLSIPLYVKPEVSEDEIDTRTVQEHYDSWMASSEMMKLSYQRLNEMLGKEAGDNE
;
A
#
# COMPACT_ATOMS: atom_id res chain seq x y z
N MET A 1 -14.17 -35.11 12.91
CA MET A 1 -12.90 -34.58 12.39
C MET A 1 -13.23 -33.64 11.25
N SER A 2 -13.30 -32.32 11.52
CA SER A 2 -13.43 -31.34 10.44
C SER A 2 -12.18 -31.40 9.60
N LYS A 3 -12.32 -31.58 8.28
CA LYS A 3 -11.19 -31.45 7.36
C LYS A 3 -10.82 -29.97 7.32
N ARG A 4 -9.63 -29.63 7.81
CA ARG A 4 -9.01 -28.30 7.66
C ARG A 4 -9.18 -27.82 6.22
N ILE A 5 -9.58 -26.57 6.06
CA ILE A 5 -9.86 -25.98 4.74
C ILE A 5 -8.52 -25.78 4.02
N THR A 6 -8.38 -26.25 2.78
CA THR A 6 -7.16 -25.95 2.01
C THR A 6 -7.20 -24.52 1.49
N ILE A 7 -6.04 -23.96 1.13
CA ILE A 7 -5.98 -22.59 0.59
C ILE A 7 -6.78 -22.44 -0.71
N GLU A 8 -6.78 -23.43 -1.60
CA GLU A 8 -7.57 -23.35 -2.84
C GLU A 8 -9.07 -23.44 -2.56
N GLU A 9 -9.48 -24.28 -1.61
CA GLU A 9 -10.86 -24.37 -1.15
C GLU A 9 -11.31 -23.05 -0.53
N LEU A 10 -10.46 -22.43 0.30
CA LEU A 10 -10.74 -21.15 0.94
C LEU A 10 -10.89 -20.04 -0.10
N GLN A 11 -9.95 -19.91 -1.04
CA GLN A 11 -10.02 -18.91 -2.10
C GLN A 11 -11.30 -19.06 -2.94
N SER A 12 -11.66 -20.30 -3.28
CA SER A 12 -12.88 -20.60 -4.03
C SER A 12 -14.14 -20.26 -3.22
N TYR A 13 -14.18 -20.66 -1.95
CA TYR A 13 -15.27 -20.35 -1.01
C TYR A 13 -15.47 -18.84 -0.87
N LEU A 14 -14.39 -18.09 -0.66
CA LEU A 14 -14.42 -16.64 -0.53
C LEU A 14 -14.89 -15.98 -1.82
N TRP A 15 -14.37 -16.39 -2.98
CA TRP A 15 -14.77 -15.82 -4.26
C TRP A 15 -16.23 -16.09 -4.63
N ASN A 16 -16.73 -17.28 -4.29
CA ASN A 16 -18.13 -17.64 -4.55
C ASN A 16 -19.12 -16.74 -3.79
N SER A 17 -18.73 -16.15 -2.65
CA SER A 17 -19.56 -15.14 -1.97
C SER A 17 -19.76 -13.88 -2.83
N ALA A 18 -18.73 -13.47 -3.59
CA ALA A 18 -18.83 -12.36 -4.54
C ALA A 18 -19.72 -12.70 -5.72
N VAL A 19 -19.66 -13.94 -6.21
CA VAL A 19 -20.50 -14.42 -7.31
C VAL A 19 -21.99 -14.28 -6.97
N LEU A 20 -22.40 -14.53 -5.72
CA LEU A 20 -23.78 -14.34 -5.28
C LEU A 20 -24.26 -12.89 -5.40
N LEU A 21 -23.37 -11.92 -5.16
CA LEU A 21 -23.71 -10.50 -5.21
C LEU A 21 -23.71 -9.89 -6.62
N ARG A 22 -23.15 -10.59 -7.63
CA ARG A 22 -22.90 -10.04 -8.97
C ARG A 22 -24.11 -9.48 -9.71
N THR A 23 -25.29 -10.02 -9.46
CA THR A 23 -26.51 -9.61 -10.15
C THR A 23 -27.07 -8.30 -9.59
N ASN A 24 -26.79 -8.00 -8.33
CA ASN A 24 -27.49 -6.96 -7.58
C ASN A 24 -26.58 -5.81 -7.14
N ILE A 25 -25.27 -6.05 -7.07
CA ILE A 25 -24.27 -5.11 -6.58
C ILE A 25 -23.22 -4.91 -7.67
N ASP A 26 -22.69 -3.70 -7.79
CA ASP A 26 -21.57 -3.43 -8.70
C ASP A 26 -20.26 -4.03 -8.15
N ALA A 27 -19.36 -4.45 -9.04
CA ALA A 27 -18.13 -5.14 -8.63
C ALA A 27 -17.24 -4.34 -7.65
N GLY A 28 -17.20 -3.01 -7.80
CA GLY A 28 -16.48 -2.13 -6.88
C GLY A 28 -17.06 -2.07 -5.46
N ALA A 29 -18.33 -2.48 -5.28
CA ALA A 29 -19.04 -2.41 -3.99
C ALA A 29 -19.08 -3.75 -3.25
N TYR A 30 -18.70 -4.89 -3.86
CA TYR A 30 -18.68 -6.19 -3.18
C TYR A 30 -17.90 -6.17 -1.86
N LYS A 31 -16.76 -5.49 -1.86
CA LYS A 31 -15.88 -5.33 -0.70
C LYS A 31 -16.56 -4.73 0.53
N GLN A 32 -17.57 -3.88 0.33
CA GLN A 32 -18.34 -3.26 1.44
C GLN A 32 -19.22 -4.26 2.20
N TYR A 33 -19.53 -5.40 1.59
CA TYR A 33 -20.44 -6.39 2.17
C TYR A 33 -19.71 -7.67 2.55
N ILE A 34 -18.78 -8.13 1.71
CA ILE A 34 -18.08 -9.40 1.91
C ILE A 34 -17.10 -9.34 3.08
N PHE A 35 -16.29 -8.28 3.18
CA PHE A 35 -15.29 -8.19 4.25
C PHE A 35 -15.92 -8.06 5.65
N PRO A 36 -16.89 -7.16 5.89
CA PRO A 36 -17.55 -7.09 7.20
C PRO A 36 -18.23 -8.41 7.59
N LEU A 37 -18.88 -9.08 6.65
CA LEU A 37 -19.59 -10.33 6.93
C LEU A 37 -18.63 -11.51 7.19
N LEU A 38 -17.56 -11.62 6.41
CA LEU A 38 -16.49 -12.59 6.64
C LEU A 38 -15.87 -12.38 8.03
N PHE A 39 -15.60 -11.13 8.39
CA PHE A 39 -15.00 -10.79 9.67
C PHE A 39 -15.96 -11.08 10.84
N PHE A 40 -17.24 -10.75 10.71
CA PHE A 40 -18.26 -11.10 11.69
C PHE A 40 -18.39 -12.62 11.87
N LYS A 41 -18.39 -13.38 10.77
CA LYS A 41 -18.38 -14.86 10.81
C LYS A 41 -17.16 -15.38 11.57
N ARG A 42 -15.98 -14.84 11.29
CA ARG A 42 -14.73 -15.20 11.98
C ARG A 42 -14.80 -14.91 13.47
N ILE A 43 -15.27 -13.73 13.88
CA ILE A 43 -15.43 -13.38 15.31
C ILE A 43 -16.31 -14.41 16.01
N CYS A 44 -17.47 -14.71 15.44
CA CYS A 44 -18.44 -15.65 16.02
C CYS A 44 -17.86 -17.08 16.12
N ASP A 45 -17.22 -17.58 15.07
CA ASP A 45 -16.68 -18.95 15.07
C ASP A 45 -15.48 -19.11 16.02
N VAL A 46 -14.67 -18.06 16.21
CA VAL A 46 -13.58 -18.06 17.20
C VAL A 46 -14.15 -17.96 18.61
N TYR A 47 -15.18 -17.13 18.82
CA TYR A 47 -15.88 -17.03 20.11
C TYR A 47 -16.46 -18.40 20.54
N ASP A 48 -17.10 -19.13 19.61
CA ASP A 48 -17.60 -20.48 19.86
C ASP A 48 -16.47 -21.47 20.21
N GLU A 49 -15.32 -21.38 19.53
CA GLU A 49 -14.15 -22.22 19.79
C GLU A 49 -13.49 -21.94 21.15
N GLU A 50 -13.31 -20.66 21.49
CA GLU A 50 -12.80 -20.21 22.80
C GLU A 50 -13.75 -20.64 23.92
N THR A 51 -15.07 -20.46 23.74
CA THR A 51 -16.09 -20.89 24.73
C THR A 51 -16.02 -22.39 24.95
N ALA A 52 -15.98 -23.18 23.87
CA ALA A 52 -15.93 -24.64 23.96
C ALA A 52 -14.64 -25.14 24.61
N ALA A 53 -13.51 -24.47 24.35
CA ALA A 53 -12.23 -24.78 24.98
C ALA A 53 -12.27 -24.49 26.49
N ALA A 54 -12.77 -23.33 26.90
CA ALA A 54 -12.90 -22.97 28.31
C ALA A 54 -13.81 -23.93 29.08
N VAL A 55 -14.98 -24.28 28.51
CA VAL A 55 -15.89 -25.27 29.13
C VAL A 55 -15.25 -26.66 29.23
N ALA A 56 -14.46 -27.06 28.24
CA ALA A 56 -13.77 -28.36 28.28
C ALA A 56 -12.65 -28.41 29.34
N GLU A 57 -11.98 -27.29 29.60
CA GLU A 57 -10.88 -27.18 30.56
C GLU A 57 -11.37 -26.96 32.00
N TYR A 58 -12.37 -26.09 32.18
CA TYR A 58 -12.81 -25.61 33.49
C TYR A 58 -14.22 -26.10 33.91
N GLY A 59 -14.98 -26.74 33.03
CA GLY A 59 -16.31 -27.26 33.35
C GLY A 59 -17.32 -26.15 33.67
N ASP A 60 -18.14 -26.34 34.72
CA ASP A 60 -19.15 -25.36 35.14
C ASP A 60 -18.51 -24.03 35.62
N ASP A 61 -17.27 -24.08 36.11
CA ASP A 61 -16.51 -22.92 36.58
C ASP A 61 -16.09 -21.99 35.42
N ALA A 62 -16.17 -22.46 34.16
CA ALA A 62 -15.90 -21.65 32.97
C ALA A 62 -16.78 -20.38 32.89
N THR A 63 -17.96 -20.41 33.52
CA THR A 63 -18.89 -19.27 33.58
C THR A 63 -18.54 -18.22 34.63
N GLU A 64 -17.55 -18.49 35.49
CA GLU A 64 -17.08 -17.58 36.54
C GLU A 64 -15.92 -16.68 36.09
N PHE A 65 -15.25 -17.02 34.98
CA PHE A 65 -14.19 -16.20 34.40
C PHE A 65 -14.75 -14.96 33.71
N ASP A 66 -13.99 -13.87 33.75
CA ASP A 66 -14.33 -12.68 32.98
C ASP A 66 -14.23 -12.98 31.48
N GLU A 67 -15.14 -12.43 30.67
CA GLU A 67 -15.18 -12.69 29.23
C GLU A 67 -13.88 -12.27 28.53
N ASP A 68 -13.17 -11.25 29.03
CA ASP A 68 -11.87 -10.82 28.51
C ASP A 68 -10.72 -11.80 28.79
N GLU A 69 -10.88 -12.71 29.76
CA GLU A 69 -9.89 -13.76 30.06
C GLU A 69 -10.03 -14.95 29.11
N ILE A 70 -11.25 -15.20 28.62
CA ILE A 70 -11.54 -16.31 27.71
C ILE A 70 -11.50 -15.85 26.24
N HIS A 71 -12.00 -14.65 25.95
CA HIS A 71 -12.33 -14.23 24.60
C HIS A 71 -11.45 -13.12 24.06
N THR A 72 -11.05 -13.28 22.80
CA THR A 72 -10.35 -12.21 22.08
C THR A 72 -11.28 -11.03 21.77
N PHE A 73 -12.53 -11.34 21.45
CA PHE A 73 -13.61 -10.38 21.19
C PHE A 73 -14.89 -10.84 21.85
N PHE A 74 -15.63 -9.92 22.45
CA PHE A 74 -16.91 -10.23 23.05
C PHE A 74 -18.05 -10.22 22.02
N VAL A 75 -18.90 -11.25 22.04
CA VAL A 75 -20.11 -11.35 21.21
C VAL A 75 -21.36 -11.32 22.10
N PRO A 76 -22.13 -10.21 22.11
CA PRO A 76 -23.31 -10.10 22.95
C PRO A 76 -24.39 -11.14 22.62
N LYS A 77 -25.05 -11.66 23.67
CA LYS A 77 -26.18 -12.61 23.54
C LYS A 77 -27.29 -12.04 22.64
N GLY A 78 -27.80 -12.86 21.72
CA GLY A 78 -28.84 -12.49 20.76
C GLY A 78 -28.33 -11.79 19.50
N TYR A 79 -27.01 -11.58 19.39
CA TYR A 79 -26.36 -10.96 18.24
C TYR A 79 -25.26 -11.85 17.65
N HIS A 80 -25.27 -13.14 17.97
CA HIS A 80 -24.35 -14.12 17.41
C HIS A 80 -24.70 -14.44 15.95
N TRP A 81 -23.76 -15.01 15.19
CA TRP A 81 -23.98 -15.42 13.80
C TRP A 81 -25.27 -16.23 13.60
N ASN A 82 -25.52 -17.19 14.49
CA ASN A 82 -26.69 -18.07 14.42
C ASN A 82 -28.00 -17.33 14.71
N ASP A 83 -27.97 -16.28 15.55
CA ASP A 83 -29.15 -15.45 15.82
C ASP A 83 -29.53 -14.66 14.57
N VAL A 84 -28.54 -14.03 13.91
CA VAL A 84 -28.75 -13.29 12.66
C VAL A 84 -29.21 -14.24 11.53
N ARG A 85 -28.61 -15.43 11.43
CA ARG A 85 -28.97 -16.45 10.44
C ARG A 85 -30.42 -16.94 10.58
N ALA A 86 -30.95 -17.00 11.80
CA ALA A 86 -32.32 -17.44 12.06
C ALA A 86 -33.40 -16.42 11.63
N VAL A 87 -33.03 -15.15 11.43
CA VAL A 87 -33.98 -14.09 11.04
C VAL A 87 -34.51 -14.33 9.62
N SER A 88 -35.84 -14.27 9.46
CA SER A 88 -36.50 -14.52 8.17
C SER A 88 -36.79 -13.27 7.35
N GLU A 89 -37.01 -12.13 8.00
CA GLU A 89 -37.40 -10.86 7.37
C GLU A 89 -36.58 -9.71 7.92
N ASN A 90 -36.31 -8.69 7.10
CA ASN A 90 -35.47 -7.56 7.48
C ASN A 90 -34.06 -7.99 7.93
N VAL A 91 -33.49 -8.96 7.20
CA VAL A 91 -32.20 -9.58 7.51
C VAL A 91 -31.09 -8.52 7.54
N GLY A 92 -31.15 -7.53 6.64
CA GLY A 92 -30.21 -6.42 6.63
C GLY A 92 -30.22 -5.57 7.91
N VAL A 93 -31.37 -5.44 8.57
CA VAL A 93 -31.48 -4.75 9.87
C VAL A 93 -30.80 -5.58 10.95
N ALA A 94 -31.07 -6.89 11.00
CA ALA A 94 -30.44 -7.80 11.96
C ALA A 94 -28.91 -7.82 11.83
N ILE A 95 -28.37 -7.82 10.61
CA ILE A 95 -26.92 -7.74 10.36
C ILE A 95 -26.35 -6.43 10.94
N VAL A 96 -26.97 -5.28 10.64
CA VAL A 96 -26.49 -3.97 11.12
C VAL A 96 -26.58 -3.86 12.64
N GLU A 97 -27.65 -4.38 13.25
CA GLU A 97 -27.78 -4.41 14.70
C GLU A 97 -26.71 -5.28 15.35
N ALA A 98 -26.44 -6.46 14.80
CA ALA A 98 -25.37 -7.33 15.28
C ALA A 98 -23.98 -6.66 15.17
N PHE A 99 -23.66 -6.06 14.02
CA PHE A 99 -22.42 -5.32 13.81
C PHE A 99 -22.25 -4.21 14.86
N ARG A 100 -23.27 -3.38 15.06
CA ARG A 100 -23.21 -2.30 16.06
C ARG A 100 -23.04 -2.85 17.48
N LYS A 101 -23.69 -3.95 17.82
CA LYS A 101 -23.61 -4.52 19.17
C LYS A 101 -22.24 -5.11 19.43
N VAL A 102 -21.69 -5.88 18.50
CA VAL A 102 -20.33 -6.41 18.58
C VAL A 102 -19.30 -5.27 18.60
N GLU A 103 -19.46 -4.27 17.74
CA GLU A 103 -18.56 -3.11 17.69
C GLU A 103 -18.55 -2.32 19.02
N ASN A 104 -19.73 -2.00 19.57
CA ASN A 104 -19.82 -1.27 20.83
C ASN A 104 -19.24 -2.05 22.01
N ALA A 105 -19.38 -3.38 21.99
CA ALA A 105 -18.84 -4.23 23.05
C ALA A 105 -17.31 -4.35 22.99
N ASN A 106 -16.70 -4.00 21.85
CA ASN A 106 -15.26 -4.06 21.61
C ASN A 106 -14.73 -2.72 21.10
N SER A 107 -15.19 -1.61 21.69
CA SER A 107 -15.01 -0.25 21.16
C SER A 107 -13.56 0.21 21.04
N ASP A 108 -12.66 -0.38 21.82
CA ASP A 108 -11.21 -0.16 21.78
C ASP A 108 -10.57 -0.71 20.49
N LYS A 109 -11.08 -1.83 19.96
CA LYS A 109 -10.49 -2.56 18.83
C LYS A 109 -11.30 -2.43 17.54
N LEU A 110 -12.62 -2.43 17.63
CA LEU A 110 -13.53 -2.63 16.49
C LEU A 110 -14.24 -1.36 16.02
N GLN A 111 -13.96 -0.19 16.60
CA GLN A 111 -14.63 1.06 16.20
C GLN A 111 -14.46 1.36 14.70
N GLY A 112 -15.60 1.52 14.02
CA GLY A 112 -15.74 1.76 12.59
C GLY A 112 -15.45 0.56 11.68
N ILE A 113 -15.20 -0.64 12.23
CA ILE A 113 -14.66 -1.76 11.44
C ILE A 113 -15.66 -2.36 10.45
N PHE A 114 -16.95 -2.32 10.75
CA PHE A 114 -17.98 -2.90 9.87
C PHE A 114 -18.46 -1.94 8.77
N GLY A 115 -17.99 -0.69 8.79
CA GLY A 115 -18.32 0.33 7.79
C GLY A 115 -19.80 0.75 7.78
N ASP A 116 -20.20 1.43 6.71
CA ASP A 116 -21.51 2.09 6.56
C ASP A 116 -22.33 1.53 5.38
N GLY A 117 -22.08 0.28 5.00
CA GLY A 117 -22.75 -0.39 3.88
C GLY A 117 -24.28 -0.29 3.94
N ALA A 118 -24.94 -0.18 2.78
CA ALA A 118 -26.38 0.03 2.67
C ALA A 118 -27.19 -1.28 2.84
N TRP A 119 -26.94 -2.02 3.93
CA TRP A 119 -27.50 -3.34 4.23
C TRP A 119 -29.03 -3.42 4.22
N THR A 120 -29.71 -2.32 4.52
CA THR A 120 -31.19 -2.26 4.61
C THR A 120 -31.88 -1.94 3.28
N ASN A 121 -31.11 -1.67 2.21
CA ASN A 121 -31.67 -1.38 0.90
C ASN A 121 -32.15 -2.65 0.20
N LYS A 122 -33.42 -3.01 0.36
CA LYS A 122 -34.01 -4.25 -0.20
C LYS A 122 -33.97 -4.34 -1.73
N ASN A 123 -33.83 -3.23 -2.46
CA ASN A 123 -33.68 -3.26 -3.92
C ASN A 123 -32.31 -3.81 -4.33
N ARG A 124 -31.28 -3.53 -3.53
CA ARG A 124 -29.91 -4.01 -3.75
C ARG A 124 -29.64 -5.31 -3.00
N LEU A 125 -30.13 -5.42 -1.78
CA LEU A 125 -29.91 -6.54 -0.86
C LEU A 125 -31.26 -7.06 -0.35
N PRO A 126 -32.05 -7.76 -1.18
CA PRO A 126 -33.28 -8.38 -0.72
C PRO A 126 -32.97 -9.46 0.33
N ASP A 127 -33.91 -9.69 1.26
CA ASP A 127 -33.73 -10.64 2.37
C ASP A 127 -33.28 -12.04 1.89
N ARG A 128 -33.81 -12.50 0.75
CA ARG A 128 -33.38 -13.76 0.12
C ARG A 128 -31.88 -13.79 -0.21
N LEU A 129 -31.35 -12.73 -0.82
CA LEU A 129 -29.94 -12.65 -1.18
C LEU A 129 -29.04 -12.63 0.05
N LEU A 130 -29.44 -11.87 1.09
CA LEU A 130 -28.71 -11.84 2.35
C LEU A 130 -28.71 -13.21 3.04
N LYS A 131 -29.84 -13.94 2.99
CA LYS A 131 -29.90 -15.32 3.48
C LYS A 131 -29.01 -16.26 2.67
N ASP A 132 -29.04 -16.18 1.34
CA ASP A 132 -28.18 -17.00 0.49
C ASP A 132 -26.69 -16.75 0.81
N LEU A 133 -26.32 -15.49 1.11
CA LEU A 133 -24.97 -15.12 1.54
C LEU A 133 -24.62 -15.66 2.93
N LEU A 134 -25.51 -15.53 3.92
CA LEU A 134 -25.34 -16.09 5.27
C LEU A 134 -25.23 -17.61 5.23
N GLU A 135 -26.06 -18.29 4.44
CA GLU A 135 -25.99 -19.74 4.25
C GLU A 135 -24.69 -20.16 3.58
N HIS A 136 -24.25 -19.43 2.55
CA HIS A 136 -22.95 -19.65 1.91
C HIS A 136 -21.81 -19.57 2.92
N PHE A 137 -21.74 -18.49 3.70
CA PHE A 137 -20.70 -18.37 4.73
C PHE A 137 -20.82 -19.46 5.81
N SER A 138 -22.03 -19.93 6.10
CA SER A 138 -22.28 -21.02 7.06
C SER A 138 -21.87 -22.42 6.56
N THR A 139 -21.51 -22.59 5.29
CA THR A 139 -21.04 -23.88 4.75
C THR A 139 -19.67 -24.31 5.30
N LYS A 140 -18.93 -23.39 5.91
CA LYS A 140 -17.60 -23.62 6.47
C LYS A 140 -17.52 -22.95 7.86
N THR A 141 -16.83 -23.62 8.79
CA THR A 141 -16.47 -23.03 10.07
C THR A 141 -15.10 -22.34 9.93
N LEU A 142 -15.02 -21.07 10.32
CA LEU A 142 -13.83 -20.25 10.26
C LEU A 142 -13.25 -20.08 11.68
N SER A 143 -13.07 -21.16 12.44
CA SER A 143 -12.37 -21.14 13.74
C SER A 143 -10.83 -21.18 13.54
N ILE A 144 -10.03 -20.93 14.59
CA ILE A 144 -8.56 -20.97 14.50
C ILE A 144 -8.10 -22.39 14.15
N ALA A 145 -8.70 -23.43 14.74
CA ALA A 145 -8.33 -24.82 14.47
C ALA A 145 -8.64 -25.25 13.03
N ASN A 146 -9.75 -24.78 12.45
CA ASN A 146 -10.18 -25.18 11.10
C ASN A 146 -9.59 -24.30 9.99
N CYS A 147 -9.33 -23.03 10.29
CA CYS A 147 -8.73 -22.04 9.39
C CYS A 147 -7.81 -21.11 10.19
N PRO A 148 -6.53 -21.48 10.37
CA PRO A 148 -5.54 -20.66 11.06
C PRO A 148 -5.40 -19.26 10.47
N GLU A 149 -4.95 -18.32 11.28
CA GLU A 149 -4.77 -16.90 10.91
C GLU A 149 -3.94 -16.73 9.62
N ASP A 150 -2.81 -17.44 9.52
CA ASP A 150 -1.96 -17.35 8.33
C ASP A 150 -2.68 -17.81 7.04
N GLU A 151 -3.60 -18.77 7.11
CA GLU A 151 -4.38 -19.26 5.95
C GLU A 151 -5.54 -18.31 5.62
N LEU A 152 -6.28 -17.87 6.65
CA LEU A 152 -7.39 -16.94 6.46
C LEU A 152 -6.92 -15.59 5.94
N GLY A 153 -5.80 -15.09 6.46
CA GLY A 153 -5.13 -13.90 5.98
C GLY A 153 -4.73 -14.00 4.51
N GLN A 154 -4.15 -15.13 4.08
CA GLN A 154 -3.85 -15.37 2.66
C GLN A 154 -5.11 -15.39 1.79
N GLY A 155 -6.20 -16.00 2.26
CA GLY A 155 -7.49 -15.98 1.57
C GLY A 155 -8.09 -14.56 1.47
N TYR A 156 -7.93 -13.76 2.53
CA TYR A 156 -8.37 -12.37 2.58
C TYR A 156 -7.57 -11.48 1.60
N GLU A 157 -6.26 -11.65 1.56
CA GLU A 157 -5.36 -10.99 0.60
C GLU A 157 -5.70 -11.35 -0.85
N TYR A 158 -6.02 -12.62 -1.10
CA TYR A 158 -6.54 -13.05 -2.39
C TYR A 158 -7.82 -12.30 -2.79
N LEU A 159 -8.77 -12.12 -1.86
CA LEU A 159 -9.99 -11.34 -2.12
C LEU A 159 -9.69 -9.87 -2.38
N ILE A 160 -8.79 -9.24 -1.61
CA ILE A 160 -8.37 -7.85 -1.86
C ILE A 160 -7.82 -7.73 -3.28
N LYS A 161 -6.90 -8.63 -3.66
CA LYS A 161 -6.32 -8.66 -5.01
C LYS A 161 -7.41 -8.84 -6.07
N LYS A 162 -8.36 -9.75 -5.87
CA LYS A 162 -9.46 -9.99 -6.81
C LYS A 162 -10.40 -8.80 -6.95
N PHE A 163 -10.73 -8.12 -5.86
CA PHE A 163 -11.54 -6.91 -5.95
C PHE A 163 -10.75 -5.77 -6.60
N ALA A 164 -9.43 -5.69 -6.42
CA ALA A 164 -8.59 -4.74 -7.17
C ALA A 164 -8.57 -5.06 -8.67
N ASP A 165 -8.49 -6.34 -9.06
CA ASP A 165 -8.61 -6.79 -10.46
C ASP A 165 -9.96 -6.34 -11.07
N ASP A 166 -11.06 -6.56 -10.34
CA ASP A 166 -12.43 -6.33 -10.83
C ASP A 166 -12.88 -4.85 -10.79
N SER A 167 -12.24 -3.99 -9.98
CA SER A 167 -12.67 -2.60 -9.77
C SER A 167 -11.99 -1.55 -10.67
N GLY A 168 -11.19 -1.98 -11.65
CA GLY A 168 -10.67 -1.11 -12.72
C GLY A 168 -9.71 0.00 -12.25
N HIS A 169 -9.85 1.21 -12.80
CA HIS A 169 -8.89 2.32 -12.67
C HIS A 169 -8.73 2.91 -11.26
N THR A 170 -9.62 2.59 -10.32
CA THR A 170 -9.61 3.09 -8.94
C THR A 170 -8.73 2.27 -7.98
N ALA A 171 -8.05 1.21 -8.46
CA ALA A 171 -7.38 0.22 -7.61
C ALA A 171 -6.03 0.65 -7.00
N GLN A 172 -5.39 1.73 -7.50
CA GLN A 172 -4.04 2.14 -7.07
C GLN A 172 -3.98 2.58 -5.61
N GLU A 173 -5.05 3.18 -5.09
CA GLU A 173 -5.16 3.63 -3.70
C GLU A 173 -5.38 2.47 -2.71
N PHE A 174 -5.75 1.28 -3.21
CA PHE A 174 -6.20 0.18 -2.36
C PHE A 174 -5.18 -0.95 -2.24
N TYR A 175 -4.35 -1.18 -3.25
CA TYR A 175 -3.46 -2.34 -3.30
C TYR A 175 -2.13 -2.06 -4.00
N THR A 176 -1.04 -2.28 -3.26
CA THR A 176 0.33 -2.25 -3.80
C THR A 176 0.76 -3.66 -4.20
N ASN A 177 1.45 -3.79 -5.33
CA ASN A 177 1.96 -5.07 -5.79
C ASN A 177 2.88 -5.74 -4.76
N ARG A 178 2.51 -6.95 -4.32
CA ARG A 178 3.20 -7.70 -3.26
C ARG A 178 4.67 -7.95 -3.54
N THR A 179 5.07 -8.10 -4.79
CA THR A 179 6.49 -8.33 -5.12
C THR A 179 7.31 -7.05 -4.93
N VAL A 180 6.72 -5.88 -5.18
CA VAL A 180 7.35 -4.57 -4.90
C VAL A 180 7.43 -4.32 -3.40
N VAL A 181 6.36 -4.64 -2.66
CA VAL A 181 6.35 -4.57 -1.19
C VAL A 181 7.40 -5.52 -0.59
N HIS A 182 7.54 -6.74 -1.12
CA HIS A 182 8.56 -7.68 -0.70
C HIS A 182 9.96 -7.12 -0.93
N LEU A 183 10.22 -6.52 -2.10
CA LEU A 183 11.47 -5.81 -2.35
C LEU A 183 11.71 -4.69 -1.31
N MET A 184 10.74 -3.84 -1.04
CA MET A 184 10.88 -2.76 -0.06
C MET A 184 11.22 -3.31 1.34
N THR A 185 10.55 -4.38 1.77
CA THR A 185 10.81 -5.02 3.08
C THR A 185 12.18 -5.68 3.15
N GLU A 186 12.61 -6.38 2.09
CA GLU A 186 13.97 -6.95 1.97
C GLU A 186 15.07 -5.86 2.06
N MET A 187 14.79 -4.67 1.54
CA MET A 187 15.72 -3.55 1.51
C MET A 187 15.82 -2.84 2.85
N LEU A 188 14.69 -2.70 3.56
CA LEU A 188 14.67 -2.08 4.89
C LEU A 188 15.08 -3.04 6.00
N LYS A 189 14.85 -4.35 5.86
CA LYS A 189 15.14 -5.38 6.87
C LYS A 189 14.55 -5.02 8.24
N PRO A 190 13.22 -5.10 8.41
CA PRO A 190 12.60 -4.97 9.73
C PRO A 190 13.26 -5.90 10.76
N GLU A 191 13.35 -5.42 12.00
CA GLU A 191 13.88 -6.15 13.15
C GLU A 191 12.82 -6.28 14.27
N SER A 192 12.97 -7.28 15.13
CA SER A 192 12.11 -7.46 16.30
C SER A 192 12.17 -6.25 17.24
N GLY A 193 11.03 -5.82 17.78
CA GLY A 193 10.95 -4.69 18.70
C GLY A 193 10.92 -3.31 18.03
N GLU A 194 11.02 -3.24 16.70
CA GLU A 194 10.90 -1.98 15.96
C GLU A 194 9.45 -1.49 15.88
N SER A 195 9.32 -0.18 15.72
CA SER A 195 8.05 0.48 15.40
C SER A 195 7.96 0.75 13.89
N ILE A 196 6.89 0.26 13.26
CA ILE A 196 6.68 0.33 11.81
C ILE A 196 5.47 1.21 11.51
N TYR A 197 5.64 2.19 10.63
CA TYR A 197 4.57 3.12 10.26
C TYR A 197 4.33 3.17 8.75
N ASP A 198 3.07 3.28 8.35
CA ASP A 198 2.64 3.60 6.99
C ASP A 198 1.62 4.75 7.00
N PRO A 199 1.99 5.95 6.53
CA PRO A 199 1.13 7.14 6.57
C PRO A 199 -0.03 7.11 5.56
N THR A 200 -0.08 6.12 4.67
CA THR A 200 -1.11 5.96 3.64
C THR A 200 -1.37 4.48 3.46
N CYS A 201 -1.77 3.82 4.56
CA CYS A 201 -1.60 2.38 4.70
C CYS A 201 -2.51 1.53 3.82
N GLY A 202 -3.54 2.11 3.20
CA GLY A 202 -4.49 1.39 2.38
C GLY A 202 -5.04 0.18 3.15
N SER A 203 -5.02 -1.00 2.53
CA SER A 203 -5.44 -2.27 3.15
C SER A 203 -4.43 -2.84 4.17
N ALA A 204 -3.51 -2.04 4.69
CA ALA A 204 -2.41 -2.43 5.58
C ALA A 204 -1.44 -3.48 4.99
N GLY A 205 -1.40 -3.58 3.66
CA GLY A 205 -0.63 -4.62 2.98
C GLY A 205 0.87 -4.55 3.25
N MET A 206 1.46 -3.35 3.20
CA MET A 206 2.89 -3.17 3.45
C MET A 206 3.28 -3.53 4.88
N LEU A 207 2.42 -3.17 5.85
CA LEU A 207 2.60 -3.50 7.26
C LEU A 207 2.61 -5.01 7.50
N ILE A 208 1.65 -5.73 6.93
CA ILE A 208 1.59 -7.21 7.01
C ILE A 208 2.83 -7.84 6.37
N SER A 209 3.31 -7.29 5.25
CA SER A 209 4.52 -7.82 4.60
C SER A 209 5.77 -7.68 5.48
N ALA A 210 5.86 -6.62 6.28
CA ALA A 210 6.97 -6.45 7.22
C ALA A 210 6.92 -7.49 8.35
N ILE A 211 5.72 -7.81 8.85
CA ILE A 211 5.52 -8.90 9.81
C ILE A 211 5.84 -10.27 9.18
N ALA A 212 5.37 -10.51 7.95
CA ALA A 212 5.63 -11.74 7.22
C ALA A 212 7.13 -11.96 6.96
N TYR A 213 7.88 -10.88 6.69
CA TYR A 213 9.34 -10.92 6.58
C TYR A 213 10.00 -11.45 7.86
N LEU A 214 9.60 -10.93 9.03
CA LEU A 214 10.13 -11.40 10.32
C LEU A 214 9.79 -12.87 10.59
N LYS A 215 8.53 -13.27 10.32
CA LYS A 215 8.09 -14.68 10.41
C LYS A 215 8.96 -15.59 9.54
N ALA A 216 9.22 -15.21 8.28
CA ALA A 216 10.03 -16.00 7.34
C ALA A 216 11.50 -16.12 7.79
N GLN A 217 12.02 -15.12 8.49
CA GLN A 217 13.38 -15.13 9.06
C GLN A 217 13.46 -15.85 10.43
N GLY A 218 12.33 -16.37 10.95
CA GLY A 218 12.27 -17.00 12.27
C GLY A 218 12.49 -16.03 13.44
N LYS A 219 12.27 -14.73 13.22
CA LYS A 219 12.43 -13.68 14.24
C LYS A 219 11.11 -13.48 15.01
N GLU A 220 11.22 -12.98 16.24
CA GLU A 220 10.03 -12.58 17.00
C GLU A 220 9.38 -11.37 16.32
N TRP A 221 8.09 -11.47 16.06
CA TRP A 221 7.32 -10.45 15.33
C TRP A 221 6.22 -9.85 16.19
N ARG A 222 5.84 -10.51 17.30
CA ARG A 222 4.77 -10.06 18.20
C ARG A 222 5.12 -8.84 19.02
N ASN A 223 6.41 -8.50 19.10
CA ASN A 223 6.92 -7.31 19.79
C ASN A 223 7.10 -6.10 18.86
N VAL A 224 6.66 -6.20 17.60
CA VAL A 224 6.68 -5.10 16.65
C VAL A 224 5.38 -4.34 16.76
N SER A 225 5.47 -3.02 16.97
CA SER A 225 4.29 -2.15 17.02
C SER A 225 4.02 -1.57 15.63
N VAL A 226 2.78 -1.77 15.15
CA VAL A 226 2.37 -1.43 13.79
C VAL A 226 1.45 -0.23 13.77
N TYR A 227 1.77 0.79 12.98
CA TYR A 227 1.04 2.04 12.91
C TYR A 227 0.64 2.34 11.47
N GLY A 228 -0.56 2.87 11.27
CA GLY A 228 -1.02 3.24 9.94
C GLY A 228 -2.06 4.34 9.95
N GLN A 229 -2.09 5.13 8.89
CA GLN A 229 -3.09 6.15 8.67
C GLN A 229 -3.67 6.01 7.25
N GLU A 230 -4.99 6.12 7.13
CA GLU A 230 -5.69 5.97 5.85
C GLU A 230 -6.86 6.93 5.78
N ILE A 231 -6.97 7.68 4.68
CA ILE A 231 -8.01 8.72 4.51
C ILE A 231 -9.39 8.10 4.24
N ASN A 232 -9.47 6.99 3.52
CA ASN A 232 -10.72 6.33 3.18
C ASN A 232 -11.19 5.41 4.32
N ALA A 233 -12.36 5.69 4.89
CA ALA A 233 -12.90 4.96 6.03
C ALA A 233 -13.07 3.45 5.76
N LEU A 234 -13.58 3.08 4.59
CA LEU A 234 -13.74 1.68 4.19
C LEU A 234 -12.39 0.98 4.05
N THR A 235 -11.43 1.63 3.39
CA THR A 235 -10.07 1.08 3.22
C THR A 235 -9.38 0.90 4.58
N SER A 236 -9.52 1.88 5.47
CA SER A 236 -9.01 1.82 6.84
C SER A 236 -9.59 0.63 7.60
N ALA A 237 -10.91 0.42 7.51
CA ALA A 237 -11.59 -0.72 8.10
C ALA A 237 -11.10 -2.06 7.52
N ILE A 238 -10.92 -2.14 6.20
CA ILE A 238 -10.33 -3.31 5.52
C ILE A 238 -8.92 -3.58 6.04
N GLY A 239 -8.09 -2.55 6.22
CA GLY A 239 -6.73 -2.67 6.76
C GLY A 239 -6.71 -3.18 8.21
N LYS A 240 -7.61 -2.68 9.07
CA LYS A 240 -7.78 -3.18 10.44
C LYS A 240 -8.16 -4.66 10.46
N MET A 241 -9.19 -5.05 9.70
CA MET A 241 -9.59 -6.45 9.55
C MET A 241 -8.43 -7.31 9.05
N ASN A 242 -7.66 -6.81 8.09
CA ASN A 242 -6.53 -7.53 7.52
C ASN A 242 -5.45 -7.85 8.56
N LEU A 243 -5.08 -6.87 9.39
CA LEU A 243 -4.11 -7.06 10.48
C LEU A 243 -4.61 -8.08 11.51
N PHE A 244 -5.89 -7.98 11.91
CA PHE A 244 -6.50 -8.94 12.83
C PHE A 244 -6.49 -10.36 12.27
N LEU A 245 -6.86 -10.54 11.00
CA LEU A 245 -6.93 -11.86 10.37
C LEU A 245 -5.54 -12.50 10.19
N HIS A 246 -4.47 -11.71 10.20
CA HIS A 246 -3.08 -12.19 10.20
C HIS A 246 -2.47 -12.35 11.60
N GLY A 247 -3.28 -12.19 12.66
CA GLY A 247 -2.89 -12.37 14.05
C GLY A 247 -2.05 -11.22 14.62
N VAL A 248 -2.00 -10.06 13.97
CA VAL A 248 -1.29 -8.88 14.48
C VAL A 248 -2.14 -8.27 15.60
N LYS A 249 -1.63 -8.32 16.84
CA LYS A 249 -2.36 -7.85 18.03
C LYS A 249 -2.04 -6.40 18.41
N ASP A 250 -0.77 -6.00 18.33
CA ASP A 250 -0.32 -4.66 18.69
C ASP A 250 -0.25 -3.77 17.45
N PHE A 251 -1.37 -3.11 17.13
CA PHE A 251 -1.43 -2.15 16.04
C PHE A 251 -2.38 -0.98 16.31
N SER A 252 -2.13 0.14 15.64
CA SER A 252 -3.02 1.30 15.60
C SER A 252 -3.20 1.78 14.17
N ILE A 253 -4.40 1.63 13.62
CA ILE A 253 -4.80 2.20 12.33
C ILE A 253 -5.81 3.32 12.57
N VAL A 254 -5.49 4.53 12.12
CA VAL A 254 -6.36 5.69 12.25
C VAL A 254 -6.94 6.09 10.90
N ASN A 255 -8.25 6.34 10.86
CA ASN A 255 -8.88 6.92 9.68
C ASN A 255 -8.75 8.45 9.71
N GLY A 256 -8.09 9.04 8.70
CA GLY A 256 -7.94 10.48 8.59
C GLY A 256 -6.90 10.89 7.55
N ASP A 257 -6.96 12.15 7.11
CA ASP A 257 -5.99 12.73 6.17
C ASP A 257 -4.65 13.00 6.87
N THR A 258 -3.59 12.35 6.42
CA THR A 258 -2.23 12.48 6.98
C THR A 258 -1.65 13.89 6.87
N LEU A 259 -1.91 14.59 5.77
CA LEU A 259 -1.39 15.94 5.56
C LEU A 259 -2.18 16.95 6.38
N ALA A 260 -3.51 16.84 6.42
CA ALA A 260 -4.37 17.78 7.16
C ALA A 260 -4.40 17.52 8.67
N SER A 261 -4.37 16.25 9.09
CA SER A 261 -4.55 15.81 10.48
C SER A 261 -3.70 14.56 10.76
N PRO A 262 -2.36 14.71 10.91
CA PRO A 262 -1.50 13.60 11.25
C PRO A 262 -1.92 12.99 12.60
N ALA A 263 -2.17 11.69 12.61
CA ALA A 263 -2.82 11.01 13.73
C ALA A 263 -1.88 10.70 14.90
N PHE A 264 -0.61 10.42 14.60
CA PHE A 264 0.35 9.94 15.59
C PHE A 264 1.17 11.09 16.15
N ILE A 265 0.67 11.68 17.25
CA ILE A 265 1.27 12.82 17.94
C ILE A 265 1.61 12.41 19.37
N GLU A 266 2.87 12.62 19.75
CA GLU A 266 3.38 12.36 21.09
C GLU A 266 4.00 13.64 21.66
N HIS A 267 3.57 14.07 22.86
CA HIS A 267 4.06 15.29 23.52
C HIS A 267 4.06 16.55 22.63
N GLY A 268 3.05 16.68 21.75
CA GLY A 268 2.90 17.83 20.86
C GLY A 268 3.82 17.81 19.62
N ARG A 269 4.51 16.70 19.35
CA ARG A 269 5.33 16.47 18.16
C ARG A 269 4.85 15.22 17.42
N LEU A 270 5.24 15.08 16.16
CA LEU A 270 4.99 13.82 15.43
C LEU A 270 5.68 12.68 16.18
N GLN A 271 4.96 11.59 16.40
CA GLN A 271 5.54 10.35 16.87
C GLN A 271 6.58 9.87 15.84
N GLN A 272 7.69 9.33 16.33
CA GLN A 272 8.79 8.89 15.49
C GLN A 272 8.92 7.36 15.47
N PHE A 273 9.19 6.81 14.30
CA PHE A 273 9.22 5.38 14.03
C PHE A 273 10.60 4.92 13.52
N ASP A 274 10.93 3.65 13.75
CA ASP A 274 12.19 3.05 13.28
C ASP A 274 12.16 2.81 11.77
N LEU A 275 10.97 2.46 11.25
CA LEU A 275 10.79 2.07 9.87
C LEU A 275 9.50 2.64 9.30
N VAL A 276 9.58 3.25 8.11
CA VAL A 276 8.40 3.69 7.35
C VAL A 276 8.36 3.05 5.97
N LEU A 277 7.25 2.39 5.66
CA LEU A 277 6.94 1.89 4.31
C LEU A 277 5.76 2.69 3.79
N ALA A 278 5.86 3.26 2.59
CA ALA A 278 4.79 4.09 2.07
C ALA A 278 4.64 3.99 0.55
N ASN A 279 3.38 4.04 0.12
CA ASN A 279 2.95 4.21 -1.26
C ASN A 279 1.91 5.34 -1.30
N PRO A 280 2.33 6.60 -1.12
CA PRO A 280 1.41 7.73 -1.06
C PRO A 280 0.66 7.92 -2.39
N PRO A 281 -0.53 8.54 -2.37
CA PRO A 281 -1.27 8.82 -3.59
C PRO A 281 -0.48 9.80 -4.47
N TYR A 282 -0.35 9.45 -5.75
CA TYR A 282 0.58 10.14 -6.63
C TYR A 282 0.04 11.47 -7.13
N SER A 283 0.85 12.51 -6.95
CA SER A 283 0.64 13.80 -7.61
C SER A 283 -0.77 14.38 -7.41
N ILE A 284 -1.34 14.19 -6.23
CA ILE A 284 -2.66 14.73 -5.91
C ILE A 284 -2.62 16.26 -5.90
N SER A 285 -3.66 16.86 -6.48
CA SER A 285 -3.85 18.31 -6.52
C SER A 285 -4.83 18.82 -5.44
N GLN A 286 -5.68 17.93 -4.94
CA GLN A 286 -6.66 18.21 -3.89
C GLN A 286 -6.04 17.88 -2.53
N TRP A 287 -5.33 18.85 -1.95
CA TRP A 287 -4.79 18.81 -0.60
C TRP A 287 -4.66 20.24 -0.06
N ASP A 288 -4.65 20.39 1.26
CA ASP A 288 -4.57 21.71 1.90
C ASP A 288 -3.12 22.22 1.98
N ARG A 289 -2.67 22.84 0.87
CA ARG A 289 -1.34 23.44 0.79
C ARG A 289 -1.15 24.60 1.76
N ALA A 290 -2.19 25.40 2.01
CA ALA A 290 -2.10 26.56 2.87
C ALA A 290 -1.91 26.16 4.35
N ALA A 291 -2.60 25.10 4.78
CA ALA A 291 -2.36 24.48 6.08
C ALA A 291 -0.94 23.92 6.18
N PHE A 292 -0.44 23.26 5.12
CA PHE A 292 0.92 22.72 5.12
C PHE A 292 2.01 23.81 5.11
N GLU A 293 1.74 24.97 4.52
CA GLU A 293 2.64 26.14 4.54
C GLU A 293 2.79 26.72 5.95
N SER A 294 1.75 26.62 6.77
CA SER A 294 1.72 27.04 8.18
C SER A 294 1.79 25.86 9.16
N ASP A 295 2.37 24.75 8.72
CA ASP A 295 2.36 23.49 9.47
C ASP A 295 3.02 23.62 10.85
N LYS A 296 2.23 23.44 11.90
CA LYS A 296 2.69 23.54 13.30
C LYS A 296 3.71 22.47 13.70
N TYR A 297 3.83 21.39 12.94
CA TYR A 297 4.76 20.29 13.19
C TYR A 297 6.10 20.48 12.46
N GLY A 298 6.26 21.55 11.67
CA GLY A 298 7.50 21.86 10.95
C GLY A 298 7.81 20.88 9.82
N ARG A 299 6.80 20.19 9.27
CA ARG A 299 6.99 19.22 8.18
C ARG A 299 7.50 19.87 6.90
N ASN A 300 7.21 21.15 6.66
CA ASN A 300 7.63 21.90 5.48
C ASN A 300 9.12 22.33 5.48
N PHE A 301 10.03 21.56 6.11
CA PHE A 301 11.45 21.89 6.24
C PHE A 301 12.24 21.90 4.92
N LEU A 302 11.75 21.21 3.88
CA LEU A 302 12.26 21.30 2.52
C LEU A 302 11.55 22.38 1.71
N GLY A 303 10.57 23.09 2.26
CA GLY A 303 9.71 24.03 1.53
C GLY A 303 8.33 23.46 1.21
N VAL A 304 7.49 24.30 0.61
CA VAL A 304 6.08 23.98 0.33
C VAL A 304 5.92 23.51 -1.13
N PRO A 305 5.45 22.27 -1.37
CA PRO A 305 5.22 21.76 -2.72
C PRO A 305 4.18 22.57 -3.51
N PRO A 306 4.18 22.47 -4.85
CA PRO A 306 3.16 23.13 -5.67
C PRO A 306 1.78 22.50 -5.42
N GLN A 307 0.70 23.29 -5.55
CA GLN A 307 -0.67 22.82 -5.32
C GLN A 307 -1.01 21.56 -6.12
N GLY A 308 -0.51 21.44 -7.34
CA GLY A 308 -0.78 20.30 -8.21
C GLY A 308 -0.11 18.98 -7.79
N ARG A 309 0.82 18.98 -6.81
CA ARG A 309 1.60 17.79 -6.44
C ARG A 309 1.89 17.76 -4.93
N ALA A 310 1.27 16.84 -4.20
CA ALA A 310 1.58 16.62 -2.78
C ALA A 310 2.76 15.64 -2.52
N ASP A 311 3.45 15.16 -3.57
CA ASP A 311 4.48 14.11 -3.46
C ASP A 311 5.56 14.47 -2.41
N TYR A 312 6.11 15.70 -2.48
CA TYR A 312 7.08 16.20 -1.48
C TYR A 312 6.47 16.52 -0.11
N ALA A 313 5.14 16.68 0.01
CA ALA A 313 4.49 16.88 1.31
C ALA A 313 4.47 15.55 2.08
N PHE A 314 4.12 14.45 1.40
CA PHE A 314 4.22 13.11 1.97
C PHE A 314 5.66 12.71 2.28
N LEU A 315 6.62 12.95 1.37
CA LEU A 315 8.04 12.70 1.64
C LEU A 315 8.51 13.39 2.93
N GLN A 316 8.15 14.65 3.09
CA GLN A 316 8.49 15.45 4.26
C GLN A 316 7.83 14.92 5.54
N HIS A 317 6.54 14.56 5.49
CA HIS A 317 5.86 13.91 6.60
C HIS A 317 6.54 12.61 7.02
N ILE A 318 6.91 11.77 6.04
CA ILE A 318 7.61 10.50 6.27
C ILE A 318 8.94 10.74 6.96
N ILE A 319 9.79 11.62 6.42
CA ILE A 319 11.11 11.93 7.01
C ILE A 319 10.95 12.52 8.42
N ALA A 320 9.98 13.41 8.64
CA ALA A 320 9.74 14.00 9.96
C ALA A 320 9.23 12.97 11.00
N SER A 321 8.63 11.88 10.53
CA SER A 321 8.13 10.77 11.37
C SER A 321 9.19 9.68 11.59
N LEU A 322 10.44 9.85 11.14
CA LEU A 322 11.52 8.89 11.38
C LEU A 322 12.30 9.25 12.63
N LYS A 323 12.69 8.24 13.42
CA LYS A 323 13.66 8.40 14.52
C LYS A 323 15.01 8.84 13.97
N GLU A 324 15.67 9.79 14.62
CA GLU A 324 16.93 10.38 14.14
C GLU A 324 18.09 9.38 14.07
N ASP A 325 18.11 8.38 14.96
CA ASP A 325 19.19 7.40 15.12
C ASP A 325 18.98 6.12 14.28
N THR A 326 17.79 5.51 14.35
CA THR A 326 17.48 4.22 13.70
C THR A 326 16.65 4.37 12.43
N GLY A 327 16.02 5.52 12.23
CA GLY A 327 14.98 5.75 11.24
C GLY A 327 15.41 5.52 9.79
N ARG A 328 14.62 4.71 9.09
CA ARG A 328 14.75 4.45 7.65
C ARG A 328 13.40 4.28 6.98
N CYS A 329 13.30 4.64 5.72
CA CYS A 329 12.07 4.44 4.96
C CYS A 329 12.34 3.97 3.53
N ALA A 330 11.35 3.30 2.96
CA ALA A 330 11.25 3.05 1.52
C ALA A 330 9.91 3.61 1.05
N ILE A 331 9.96 4.49 0.05
CA ILE A 331 8.79 5.21 -0.44
C ILE A 331 8.68 4.98 -1.94
N LEU A 332 7.49 4.58 -2.36
CA LEU A 332 7.16 4.38 -3.76
C LEU A 332 6.64 5.70 -4.35
N PHE A 333 7.25 6.18 -5.43
CA PHE A 333 6.93 7.47 -6.05
C PHE A 333 6.92 7.40 -7.58
N PRO A 334 6.15 8.28 -8.26
CA PRO A 334 6.34 8.48 -9.69
C PRO A 334 7.72 9.08 -9.96
N HIS A 335 8.33 8.75 -11.10
CA HIS A 335 9.66 9.24 -11.49
C HIS A 335 9.80 10.76 -11.47
N GLY A 336 8.71 11.51 -11.65
CA GLY A 336 8.73 12.97 -11.64
C GLY A 336 9.34 13.60 -10.37
N VAL A 337 9.19 12.96 -9.20
CA VAL A 337 9.80 13.42 -7.93
C VAL A 337 11.32 13.58 -8.02
N LEU A 338 11.95 12.82 -8.93
CA LEU A 338 13.39 12.80 -9.13
C LEU A 338 13.92 14.00 -9.93
N PHE A 339 13.12 14.64 -10.77
CA PHE A 339 13.65 15.62 -11.74
C PHE A 339 12.76 16.82 -12.08
N ARG A 340 11.51 16.90 -11.61
CA ARG A 340 10.63 18.06 -11.88
C ARG A 340 11.28 19.38 -11.48
N ASN A 341 11.09 20.42 -12.30
CA ASN A 341 11.75 21.71 -12.13
C ASN A 341 11.15 22.52 -10.97
N GLU A 342 9.84 22.45 -10.79
CA GLU A 342 9.08 23.15 -9.74
C GLU A 342 9.49 22.71 -8.33
N GLU A 343 10.05 21.50 -8.21
CA GLU A 343 10.46 20.88 -6.96
C GLU A 343 11.99 20.89 -6.78
N SER A 344 12.73 21.52 -7.69
CA SER A 344 14.21 21.52 -7.73
C SER A 344 14.85 22.04 -6.45
N ALA A 345 14.37 23.16 -5.92
CA ALA A 345 14.90 23.74 -4.67
C ALA A 345 14.64 22.84 -3.45
N MET A 346 13.51 22.12 -3.43
CA MET A 346 13.21 21.15 -2.35
C MET A 346 14.13 19.93 -2.47
N ARG A 347 14.33 19.44 -3.70
CA ARG A 347 15.23 18.32 -4.01
C ARG A 347 16.68 18.64 -3.68
N GLU A 348 17.15 19.84 -3.97
CA GLU A 348 18.49 20.30 -3.57
C GLU A 348 18.64 20.21 -2.04
N ARG A 349 17.69 20.76 -1.27
CA ARG A 349 17.71 20.68 0.20
C ARG A 349 17.68 19.23 0.70
N LEU A 350 16.89 18.37 0.06
CA LEU A 350 16.81 16.95 0.38
C LEU A 350 18.15 16.25 0.17
N VAL A 351 18.78 16.42 -0.98
CA VAL A 351 20.09 15.81 -1.30
C VAL A 351 21.17 16.33 -0.34
N ARG A 352 21.21 17.64 -0.10
CA ARG A 352 22.17 18.26 0.83
C ARG A 352 21.99 17.80 2.27
N SER A 353 20.80 17.37 2.67
CA SER A 353 20.56 16.78 3.99
C SER A 353 21.20 15.39 4.16
N ASP A 354 21.75 14.80 3.09
CA ASP A 354 22.37 13.47 3.07
C ASP A 354 21.45 12.35 3.57
N ARG A 355 20.12 12.52 3.44
CA ARG A 355 19.14 11.52 3.89
C ARG A 355 18.77 10.49 2.83
N VAL A 356 18.80 10.85 1.54
CA VAL A 356 18.51 9.91 0.44
C VAL A 356 19.66 8.92 0.32
N GLU A 357 19.42 7.63 0.58
CA GLU A 357 20.44 6.57 0.54
C GLU A 357 20.46 5.85 -0.82
N CYS A 358 19.29 5.62 -1.41
CA CYS A 358 19.20 4.92 -2.68
C CYS A 358 17.95 5.32 -3.48
N VAL A 359 18.07 5.35 -4.81
CA VAL A 359 16.96 5.53 -5.76
C VAL A 359 16.97 4.35 -6.73
N ILE A 360 15.82 3.67 -6.85
CA ILE A 360 15.67 2.45 -7.65
C ILE A 360 14.57 2.69 -8.68
N GLY A 361 14.89 2.59 -9.97
CA GLY A 361 13.91 2.66 -11.06
C GLY A 361 13.31 1.28 -11.29
N LEU A 362 11.99 1.18 -11.30
CA LEU A 362 11.27 -0.06 -11.49
C LEU A 362 10.65 -0.15 -12.89
N GLY A 363 10.52 -1.39 -13.39
CA GLY A 363 9.92 -1.66 -14.69
C GLY A 363 8.44 -1.27 -14.81
N PRO A 364 7.92 -1.13 -16.04
CA PRO A 364 6.56 -0.69 -16.29
C PRO A 364 5.53 -1.75 -15.89
N ASN A 365 4.29 -1.30 -15.66
CA ASN A 365 3.12 -2.15 -15.34
C ASN A 365 3.18 -2.92 -14.01
N LEU A 366 4.17 -2.65 -13.14
CA LEU A 366 4.19 -3.21 -11.78
C LEU A 366 3.03 -2.67 -10.92
N PHE A 367 2.46 -1.52 -11.30
CA PHE A 367 1.27 -0.97 -10.67
C PHE A 367 0.02 -1.52 -11.32
N TYR A 368 -0.92 -1.88 -10.47
CA TYR A 368 -2.21 -2.38 -10.90
C TYR A 368 -2.91 -1.38 -11.81
N ASN A 369 -3.30 -1.85 -13.00
CA ASN A 369 -4.03 -1.08 -14.00
C ASN A 369 -3.34 0.24 -14.42
N SER A 370 -2.01 0.32 -14.34
CA SER A 370 -1.24 1.49 -14.74
C SER A 370 0.06 1.10 -15.46
N PRO A 371 0.31 1.60 -16.67
CA PRO A 371 1.60 1.41 -17.35
C PRO A 371 2.71 2.29 -16.75
N MET A 372 2.39 3.14 -15.77
CA MET A 372 3.32 4.12 -15.22
C MET A 372 4.50 3.44 -14.54
N GLU A 373 5.70 3.89 -14.89
CA GLU A 373 6.93 3.53 -14.22
C GLU A 373 7.05 4.32 -12.91
N ALA A 374 7.50 3.65 -11.84
CA ALA A 374 7.76 4.28 -10.57
C ALA A 374 9.18 4.00 -10.09
N CYS A 375 9.54 4.70 -9.03
CA CYS A 375 10.81 4.51 -8.36
C CYS A 375 10.58 4.24 -6.87
N ILE A 376 11.51 3.49 -6.26
CA ILE A 376 11.62 3.41 -4.81
C ILE A 376 12.71 4.40 -4.40
N MET A 377 12.37 5.31 -3.49
CA MET A 377 13.34 6.16 -2.80
C MET A 377 13.54 5.62 -1.38
N ILE A 378 14.78 5.27 -1.05
CA ILE A 378 15.18 4.86 0.29
C ILE A 378 15.85 6.04 0.97
N CYS A 379 15.35 6.41 2.15
CA CYS A 379 15.98 7.41 2.99
C CYS A 379 16.39 6.80 4.34
N ARG A 380 17.45 7.34 4.93
CA ARG A 380 17.94 6.95 6.25
C ARG A 380 18.38 8.19 7.01
N MET A 381 17.97 8.30 8.27
CA MET A 381 18.33 9.43 9.13
C MET A 381 19.82 9.42 9.48
N THR A 382 20.37 8.23 9.76
CA THR A 382 21.80 8.03 10.00
C THR A 382 22.39 7.02 9.01
N LYS A 383 23.07 7.51 7.97
CA LYS A 383 23.82 6.67 7.02
C LYS A 383 25.03 6.01 7.67
N LYS A 384 25.32 4.79 7.23
CA LYS A 384 26.60 4.12 7.54
C LYS A 384 27.78 5.01 7.11
N PRO A 385 28.88 5.05 7.88
CA PRO A 385 30.01 5.95 7.59
C PRO A 385 30.49 5.93 6.14
N GLU A 386 30.56 4.75 5.54
CA GLU A 386 31.01 4.51 4.17
C GLU A 386 30.02 4.96 3.08
N ARG A 387 28.76 5.27 3.45
CA ARG A 387 27.70 5.72 2.51
C ARG A 387 27.41 7.22 2.61
N ARG A 388 28.03 7.93 3.55
CA ARG A 388 27.79 9.37 3.78
C ARG A 388 28.22 10.20 2.59
N GLY A 389 27.43 11.21 2.26
CA GLY A 389 27.65 12.08 1.10
C GLY A 389 27.45 11.40 -0.26
N GLN A 390 26.83 10.22 -0.28
CA GLN A 390 26.63 9.42 -1.48
C GLN A 390 25.18 8.91 -1.61
N VAL A 391 24.75 8.70 -2.84
CA VAL A 391 23.47 8.08 -3.19
C VAL A 391 23.73 6.95 -4.19
N LEU A 392 23.15 5.77 -3.94
CA LEU A 392 23.17 4.67 -4.88
C LEU A 392 21.96 4.76 -5.84
N PHE A 393 22.23 4.75 -7.14
CA PHE A 393 21.21 4.64 -8.18
C PHE A 393 21.19 3.22 -8.72
N ILE A 394 20.01 2.60 -8.79
CA ILE A 394 19.81 1.27 -9.37
C ILE A 394 18.78 1.38 -10.50
N ASN A 395 19.15 0.91 -11.69
CA ASN A 395 18.26 0.83 -12.84
C ASN A 395 17.70 -0.59 -12.98
N ALA A 396 16.57 -0.86 -12.33
CA ALA A 396 15.89 -2.15 -12.35
C ALA A 396 14.69 -2.17 -13.33
N ILE A 397 14.71 -1.33 -14.37
CA ILE A 397 13.61 -1.21 -15.32
C ILE A 397 13.34 -2.51 -16.10
N ASN A 398 14.40 -3.30 -16.32
CA ASN A 398 14.36 -4.59 -17.01
C ASN A 398 14.10 -5.77 -16.06
N GLU A 399 14.06 -5.54 -14.74
CA GLU A 399 13.88 -6.58 -13.72
C GLU A 399 12.40 -6.86 -13.48
N VAL A 400 11.64 -7.16 -14.54
CA VAL A 400 10.19 -7.37 -14.47
C VAL A 400 9.78 -8.52 -15.36
N GLU A 401 8.95 -9.41 -14.82
CA GLU A 401 8.33 -10.50 -15.59
C GLU A 401 6.86 -10.17 -15.85
N ARG A 402 6.35 -10.51 -17.03
CA ARG A 402 4.94 -10.29 -17.39
C ARG A 402 4.23 -11.59 -17.71
N LYS A 403 3.23 -11.94 -16.89
CA LYS A 403 2.39 -13.13 -17.09
C LYS A 403 0.92 -12.78 -16.99
N ASN A 404 0.10 -13.28 -17.91
CA ASN A 404 -1.37 -13.10 -17.89
C ASN A 404 -1.80 -11.63 -17.69
N ALA A 405 -1.17 -10.71 -18.43
CA ALA A 405 -1.39 -9.26 -18.36
C ALA A 405 -1.00 -8.55 -17.04
N GLN A 406 -0.42 -9.26 -16.07
CA GLN A 406 0.14 -8.68 -14.84
C GLN A 406 1.67 -8.71 -14.88
N SER A 407 2.30 -7.65 -14.37
CA SER A 407 3.74 -7.62 -14.16
C SER A 407 4.08 -7.82 -12.69
N TYR A 408 5.20 -8.51 -12.43
CA TYR A 408 5.69 -8.79 -11.08
C TYR A 408 7.21 -8.94 -11.06
N LEU A 409 7.79 -8.86 -9.86
CA LEU A 409 9.20 -9.16 -9.63
C LEU A 409 9.31 -10.64 -9.22
N GLU A 410 10.12 -11.41 -9.94
CA GLU A 410 10.50 -12.76 -9.50
C GLU A 410 11.55 -12.69 -8.39
N ASP A 411 11.71 -13.77 -7.63
CA ASP A 411 12.72 -13.82 -6.57
C ASP A 411 14.13 -13.48 -7.08
N LYS A 412 14.46 -13.89 -8.32
CA LYS A 412 15.75 -13.54 -8.96
C LYS A 412 15.93 -12.02 -9.13
N HIS A 413 14.86 -11.30 -9.49
CA HIS A 413 14.85 -9.85 -9.65
C HIS A 413 15.05 -9.17 -8.29
N ILE A 414 14.27 -9.60 -7.29
CA ILE A 414 14.34 -9.06 -5.92
C ILE A 414 15.73 -9.28 -5.33
N GLN A 415 16.29 -10.48 -5.45
CA GLN A 415 17.61 -10.81 -4.94
C GLN A 415 18.72 -10.02 -5.66
N ARG A 416 18.61 -9.78 -6.97
CA ARG A 416 19.57 -8.95 -7.72
C ARG A 416 19.58 -7.52 -7.19
N ILE A 417 18.41 -6.89 -7.08
CA ILE A 417 18.28 -5.52 -6.57
C ILE A 417 18.74 -5.42 -5.11
N ALA A 418 18.29 -6.34 -4.26
CA ALA A 418 18.67 -6.39 -2.85
C ALA A 418 20.17 -6.61 -2.64
N THR A 419 20.80 -7.43 -3.47
CA THR A 419 22.25 -7.68 -3.44
C THR A 419 23.02 -6.44 -3.85
N ALA A 420 22.63 -5.76 -4.92
CA ALA A 420 23.28 -4.51 -5.36
C ALA A 420 23.22 -3.43 -4.26
N TYR A 421 22.07 -3.26 -3.61
CA TYR A 421 21.94 -2.32 -2.50
C TYR A 421 22.69 -2.73 -1.22
N LYS A 422 22.71 -4.03 -0.91
CA LYS A 422 23.46 -4.56 0.23
C LYS A 422 24.96 -4.34 0.05
N ASN A 423 25.48 -4.69 -1.12
CA ASN A 423 26.89 -4.55 -1.47
C ASN A 423 27.30 -3.09 -1.63
N TYR A 424 26.35 -2.23 -2.05
CA TYR A 424 26.56 -0.80 -2.23
C TYR A 424 27.80 -0.53 -3.09
N CYS A 425 27.79 -1.07 -4.30
CA CYS A 425 28.90 -1.00 -5.25
C CYS A 425 28.41 -0.60 -6.64
N ASN A 426 29.32 -0.11 -7.47
CA ASN A 426 29.04 0.12 -8.88
C ASN A 426 28.92 -1.24 -9.60
N ASP A 427 27.97 -1.35 -10.51
CA ASP A 427 27.71 -2.53 -11.33
C ASP A 427 27.28 -2.05 -12.73
N SER A 428 28.24 -2.01 -13.67
CA SER A 428 28.11 -1.60 -15.07
C SER A 428 26.90 -0.68 -15.38
N ASP A 429 25.86 -1.27 -15.97
CA ASP A 429 24.63 -0.64 -16.46
C ASP A 429 23.46 -0.76 -15.47
N PHE A 430 23.71 -1.36 -14.30
CA PHE A 430 22.68 -1.70 -13.32
C PHE A 430 22.72 -0.79 -12.10
N ALA A 431 23.90 -0.48 -11.56
CA ALA A 431 24.03 0.32 -10.34
C ALA A 431 25.22 1.28 -10.38
N ARG A 432 25.00 2.51 -9.88
CA ARG A 432 26.05 3.53 -9.77
C ARG A 432 25.93 4.34 -8.49
N ILE A 433 27.05 4.52 -7.80
CA ILE A 433 27.17 5.45 -6.67
C ILE A 433 27.53 6.83 -7.22
N ALA A 434 26.75 7.84 -6.85
CA ALA A 434 27.06 9.24 -7.11
C ALA A 434 27.25 9.99 -5.78
N THR A 435 28.23 10.87 -5.74
CA THR A 435 28.43 11.78 -4.60
C THR A 435 27.43 12.93 -4.65
N ILE A 436 27.24 13.63 -3.53
CA ILE A 436 26.45 14.88 -3.52
C ILE A 436 27.00 15.90 -4.53
N GLN A 437 28.32 15.91 -4.78
CA GLN A 437 28.91 16.80 -5.79
C GLN A 437 28.51 16.39 -7.21
N ASP A 438 28.58 15.11 -7.56
CA ASP A 438 28.12 14.61 -8.87
C ASP A 438 26.64 14.96 -9.10
N ILE A 439 25.83 14.91 -8.04
CA ILE A 439 24.40 15.27 -8.09
C ILE A 439 24.22 16.79 -8.23
N ALA A 440 25.04 17.59 -7.55
CA ALA A 440 25.04 19.04 -7.68
C ALA A 440 25.40 19.49 -9.12
N ASP A 441 26.38 18.84 -9.74
CA ASP A 441 26.81 19.10 -11.12
C ASP A 441 25.67 18.79 -12.13
N ASN A 442 24.76 17.89 -11.75
CA ASN A 442 23.53 17.57 -12.48
C ASN A 442 22.30 18.38 -12.00
N ASN A 443 22.51 19.57 -11.43
CA ASN A 443 21.45 20.47 -10.92
C ASN A 443 20.51 19.78 -9.92
N TYR A 444 21.06 18.93 -9.06
CA TYR A 444 20.33 18.12 -8.08
C TYR A 444 19.28 17.19 -8.68
N SER A 445 19.33 16.88 -9.97
CA SER A 445 18.45 15.89 -10.58
C SER A 445 18.81 14.48 -10.07
N LEU A 446 17.82 13.74 -9.60
CA LEU A 446 17.96 12.34 -9.18
C LEU A 446 17.53 11.37 -10.30
N SER A 447 17.47 11.86 -11.55
CA SER A 447 17.14 11.02 -12.71
C SER A 447 18.19 9.92 -12.89
N ILE A 448 17.76 8.67 -12.80
CA ILE A 448 18.64 7.49 -12.81
C ILE A 448 19.55 7.42 -14.06
N PRO A 449 19.07 7.69 -15.29
CA PRO A 449 19.91 7.65 -16.50
C PRO A 449 21.08 8.64 -16.52
N LEU A 450 21.10 9.66 -15.64
CA LEU A 450 22.26 10.56 -15.52
C LEU A 450 23.47 9.87 -14.88
N TYR A 451 23.22 8.84 -14.07
CA TYR A 451 24.23 8.16 -13.26
C TYR A 451 24.49 6.73 -13.74
N VAL A 452 23.43 6.02 -14.10
CA VAL A 452 23.51 4.64 -14.61
C VAL A 452 23.34 4.70 -16.12
N LYS A 453 24.44 4.52 -16.84
CA LYS A 453 24.44 4.52 -18.31
C LYS A 453 24.35 3.07 -18.80
N PRO A 454 23.49 2.78 -19.80
CA PRO A 454 23.55 1.49 -20.47
C PRO A 454 24.95 1.26 -21.02
N GLU A 455 25.44 0.02 -20.99
CA GLU A 455 26.59 -0.35 -21.82
C GLU A 455 26.16 -0.19 -23.27
N VAL A 456 26.73 0.80 -23.96
CA VAL A 456 26.59 0.93 -25.41
C VAL A 456 27.36 -0.25 -25.99
N SER A 457 26.68 -1.20 -26.63
CA SER A 457 27.38 -2.25 -27.38
C SER A 457 28.19 -1.57 -28.49
N GLU A 458 29.43 -2.02 -28.74
CA GLU A 458 30.24 -1.47 -29.84
C GLU A 458 29.53 -1.61 -31.21
N ASP A 459 28.56 -2.52 -31.32
CA ASP A 459 27.74 -2.76 -32.51
C ASP A 459 26.64 -1.69 -32.73
N GLU A 460 26.25 -0.93 -31.70
CA GLU A 460 25.28 0.18 -31.78
C GLU A 460 25.92 1.57 -31.73
N ILE A 461 27.26 1.66 -31.69
CA ILE A 461 27.95 2.94 -31.83
C ILE A 461 27.67 3.46 -33.24
N ASP A 462 26.87 4.52 -33.32
CA ASP A 462 26.67 5.27 -34.54
C ASP A 462 28.04 5.75 -35.04
N THR A 463 28.55 5.10 -36.08
CA THR A 463 29.90 5.36 -36.62
C THR A 463 29.98 6.67 -37.40
N ARG A 464 28.86 7.38 -37.51
CA ARG A 464 28.79 8.70 -38.11
C ARG A 464 29.64 9.69 -37.32
N THR A 465 30.39 10.49 -38.06
CA THR A 465 31.17 11.59 -37.51
C THR A 465 30.26 12.64 -36.86
N VAL A 466 30.82 13.45 -35.96
CA VAL A 466 30.11 14.60 -35.36
C VAL A 466 29.49 15.50 -36.44
N GLN A 467 30.16 15.65 -37.58
CA GLN A 467 29.65 16.44 -38.71
C GLN A 467 28.40 15.80 -39.34
N GLU A 468 28.40 14.49 -39.55
CA GLU A 468 27.24 13.77 -40.11
C GLU A 468 26.04 13.78 -39.16
N HIS A 469 26.27 13.72 -37.85
CA HIS A 469 25.22 13.93 -36.86
C HIS A 469 24.68 15.37 -36.88
N TYR A 470 25.57 16.36 -36.97
CA TYR A 470 25.19 17.77 -37.07
C TYR A 470 24.34 18.02 -38.32
N ASP A 471 24.76 17.50 -39.47
CA ASP A 471 24.05 17.65 -40.74
C ASP A 471 22.68 16.95 -40.72
N SER A 472 22.60 15.76 -40.13
CA SER A 472 21.33 15.03 -39.93
C SER A 472 20.37 15.77 -39.00
N TRP A 473 20.88 16.35 -37.91
CA TRP A 473 20.10 17.18 -37.00
C TRP A 473 19.63 18.47 -37.67
N MET A 474 20.49 19.14 -38.44
CA MET A 474 20.13 20.33 -39.21
C MET A 474 19.03 20.05 -40.22
N ALA A 475 19.15 18.98 -41.00
CA ALA A 475 18.13 18.57 -41.97
C ALA A 475 16.79 18.25 -41.29
N SER A 476 16.83 17.56 -40.15
CA SER A 476 15.62 17.27 -39.36
C SER A 476 14.99 18.54 -38.77
N SER A 477 15.81 19.49 -38.32
CA SER A 477 15.36 20.79 -37.82
C SER A 477 14.71 21.64 -38.91
N GLU A 478 15.28 21.66 -40.12
CA GLU A 478 14.68 22.32 -41.28
C GLU A 478 13.35 21.68 -41.68
N MET A 479 13.29 20.35 -41.71
CA MET A 479 12.05 19.62 -42.01
C MET A 479 10.96 19.90 -40.96
N MET A 480 11.33 19.98 -39.68
CA MET A 480 10.42 20.38 -38.60
C MET A 480 9.92 21.82 -38.80
N LYS A 481 10.81 22.78 -39.12
CA LYS A 481 10.43 24.18 -39.40
C LYS A 481 9.45 24.29 -40.56
N LEU A 482 9.70 23.57 -41.65
CA LEU A 482 8.80 23.49 -42.81
C LEU A 482 7.43 22.90 -42.43
N SER A 483 7.43 21.85 -41.61
CA SER A 483 6.20 21.21 -41.14
C SER A 483 5.40 22.14 -40.23
N TYR A 484 6.08 22.88 -39.34
CA TYR A 484 5.48 23.90 -38.48
C TYR A 484 4.91 25.08 -39.28
N GLN A 485 5.61 25.54 -40.32
CA GLN A 485 5.12 26.58 -41.23
C GLN A 485 3.85 26.13 -41.97
N ARG A 486 3.85 24.91 -42.53
CA ARG A 486 2.66 24.33 -43.16
C ARG A 486 1.49 24.22 -42.19
N LEU A 487 1.74 23.79 -40.96
CA LEU A 487 0.72 23.73 -39.91
C LEU A 487 0.12 25.11 -39.65
N ASN A 488 0.96 26.15 -39.52
CA ASN A 488 0.48 27.52 -39.33
C ASN A 488 -0.26 28.08 -40.55
N GLU A 489 0.13 27.72 -41.78
CA GLU A 489 -0.63 28.08 -42.99
C GLU A 489 -2.00 27.41 -43.04
N MET A 490 -2.10 26.15 -42.61
CA MET A 490 -3.37 25.44 -42.50
C MET A 490 -4.28 26.09 -41.46
N LEU A 491 -3.74 26.42 -40.29
CA LEU A 491 -4.48 27.10 -39.22
C LEU A 491 -4.82 28.56 -39.56
N GLY A 492 -3.98 29.24 -40.35
CA GLY A 492 -4.20 30.62 -40.79
C GLY A 492 -5.20 30.78 -41.93
N LYS A 493 -5.52 29.70 -42.67
CA LYS A 493 -6.51 29.73 -43.75
C LYS A 493 -7.97 29.62 -43.29
N GLU A 494 -8.24 29.26 -42.03
CA GLU A 494 -9.61 29.19 -41.51
C GLU A 494 -10.22 30.56 -41.15
N ALA A 495 -9.46 31.66 -41.22
CA ALA A 495 -9.95 33.00 -40.90
C ALA A 495 -10.37 33.85 -42.12
N GLY A 496 -10.33 33.30 -43.35
CA GLY A 496 -10.47 34.08 -44.59
C GLY A 496 -11.70 33.84 -45.46
N ASP A 497 -12.45 32.74 -45.29
CA ASP A 497 -13.53 32.36 -46.20
C ASP A 497 -14.92 32.32 -45.51
N ASN A 498 -15.32 33.45 -44.93
CA ASN A 498 -16.72 33.77 -44.62
C ASN A 498 -16.98 35.24 -44.95
N GLU A 499 -17.03 35.55 -46.25
CA GLU A 499 -17.79 36.70 -46.79
C GLU A 499 -19.07 36.20 -47.46
#